data_AF-A0A380DK14-F1
#
_entry.id   AF-A0A380DK14-F1
#
_cell.length_a   1.000
_cell.length_b   1.000
_cell.length_c   1.000
_cell.angle_alpha   90.00
_cell.angle_beta   90.00
_cell.angle_gamma   90.00
#
_symmetry.space_group_name_H-M   'P 1'
#
loop_
_entity.id
_entity.type
_entity.pdbx_description
1 polymer ?
#
loop_
_entity_poly.entity_id
_entity_poly.type
_entity_poly.pdbx_seq_one_letter_code
_entity_poly.pdbx_strand_id
1 'polypeptide(L)'
;MKQSGFKAMPLLESKEHRKTILQNVKADIQDELEKGTSYHKILIKNFNLWQAQREDSLLDISDWEQVITPMPNINGKDVYIGVDLSRLDDLTSVGFIFPNDDKKSVFT
;
A
#
# COMPACT_ATOMS: atom_id res chain seq x y z
N MET A 1 -2.80 -22.77 -18.76
CA MET A 1 -3.44 -21.59 -18.14
C MET A 1 -4.74 -21.86 -17.35
N LYS A 2 -5.11 -23.12 -16.98
CA LYS A 2 -6.40 -23.39 -16.30
C LYS A 2 -6.38 -23.38 -14.75
N GLN A 3 -5.24 -23.13 -14.09
CA GLN A 3 -5.12 -23.30 -12.63
C GLN A 3 -4.90 -22.02 -11.79
N SER A 4 -4.66 -20.85 -12.41
CA SER A 4 -4.22 -19.66 -11.64
C SER A 4 -5.32 -19.08 -10.74
N GLY A 5 -6.57 -19.00 -11.23
CA GLY A 5 -7.68 -18.40 -10.48
C GLY A 5 -8.16 -19.21 -9.27
N PHE A 6 -8.11 -20.55 -9.34
CA PHE A 6 -8.51 -21.42 -8.24
C PHE A 6 -7.52 -21.37 -7.07
N LYS A 7 -6.22 -21.21 -7.36
CA LYS A 7 -5.19 -21.00 -6.34
C LYS A 7 -5.35 -19.65 -5.65
N ALA A 8 -5.78 -18.61 -6.39
CA ALA A 8 -6.01 -17.28 -5.82
C ALA A 8 -7.28 -17.21 -4.97
N MET A 9 -8.33 -17.99 -5.31
CA MET A 9 -9.61 -18.05 -4.58
C MET A 9 -9.99 -19.47 -4.17
N PRO A 10 -9.29 -20.11 -3.21
CA PRO A 10 -9.55 -21.50 -2.82
C PRO A 10 -11.01 -21.75 -2.37
N LEU A 11 -11.66 -20.75 -1.76
CA LEU A 11 -13.05 -20.83 -1.31
C LEU A 11 -14.08 -20.98 -2.46
N LEU A 12 -13.69 -20.75 -3.72
CA LEU A 12 -14.54 -21.05 -4.88
C LEU A 12 -14.76 -22.55 -5.10
N GLU A 13 -13.96 -23.42 -4.48
CA GLU A 13 -14.17 -24.87 -4.52
C GLU A 13 -15.28 -25.33 -3.58
N SER A 14 -15.57 -24.55 -2.53
CA SER A 14 -16.69 -24.81 -1.62
C SER A 14 -18.02 -24.50 -2.30
N LYS A 15 -18.87 -25.52 -2.48
CA LYS A 15 -20.22 -25.38 -3.08
C LYS A 15 -21.14 -24.42 -2.32
N GLU A 16 -21.00 -24.35 -1.00
CA GLU A 16 -21.78 -23.48 -0.11
C GLU A 16 -21.43 -22.00 -0.35
N HIS A 17 -20.16 -21.65 -0.21
CA HIS A 17 -19.66 -20.29 -0.33
C HIS A 17 -19.53 -19.75 -1.77
N ARG A 18 -19.39 -20.63 -2.78
CA ARG A 18 -19.16 -20.23 -4.18
C ARG A 18 -20.19 -19.24 -4.71
N LYS A 19 -21.48 -19.45 -4.42
CA LYS A 19 -22.55 -18.59 -4.94
C LYS A 19 -22.40 -17.16 -4.42
N THR A 20 -22.21 -17.01 -3.11
CA THR A 20 -22.05 -15.71 -2.45
C THR A 20 -20.80 -14.99 -2.94
N ILE A 21 -19.67 -15.69 -3.04
CA ILE A 21 -18.41 -15.10 -3.53
C ILE A 21 -18.57 -14.58 -4.96
N LEU A 22 -19.15 -15.37 -5.87
CA LEU A 22 -19.36 -14.96 -7.26
C LEU A 22 -20.36 -13.81 -7.40
N GLN A 23 -21.35 -13.72 -6.51
CA GLN A 23 -22.28 -12.59 -6.48
C GLN A 23 -21.56 -11.30 -6.06
N ASN A 24 -20.75 -11.36 -5.00
CA ASN A 24 -20.01 -10.20 -4.50
C ASN A 24 -18.99 -9.69 -5.54
N VAL A 25 -18.20 -10.60 -6.14
CA VAL A 25 -17.23 -10.20 -7.19
C VAL A 25 -17.93 -9.57 -8.39
N LYS A 26 -19.11 -10.06 -8.78
CA LYS A 26 -19.89 -9.45 -9.88
C LYS A 26 -20.41 -8.06 -9.52
N ALA A 27 -20.91 -7.88 -8.30
CA ALA A 27 -21.33 -6.57 -7.81
C ALA A 27 -20.16 -5.58 -7.80
N ASP A 28 -19.00 -6.00 -7.27
CA ASP A 28 -17.80 -5.16 -7.26
C ASP A 28 -17.36 -4.77 -8.68
N ILE A 29 -17.40 -5.69 -9.65
CA ILE A 29 -17.09 -5.39 -11.06
C ILE A 29 -18.06 -4.38 -11.65
N GLN A 30 -19.37 -4.53 -11.38
CA GLN A 30 -20.40 -3.63 -11.89
C GLN A 30 -20.25 -2.22 -11.30
N ASP A 31 -19.98 -2.12 -9.99
CA ASP A 31 -19.71 -0.87 -9.30
C ASP A 31 -18.51 -0.11 -9.90
N GLU A 32 -17.41 -0.83 -10.18
CA GLU A 32 -16.20 -0.23 -10.77
C GLU A 32 -16.45 0.21 -12.23
N LEU A 33 -17.25 -0.55 -13.00
CA LEU A 33 -17.70 -0.17 -14.34
C LEU A 33 -18.50 1.13 -14.33
N GLU A 34 -19.44 1.27 -13.39
CA GLU A 34 -20.30 2.45 -13.26
C GLU A 34 -19.52 3.69 -12.80
N LYS A 35 -18.54 3.51 -11.91
CA LYS A 35 -17.67 4.59 -11.42
C LYS A 35 -16.59 4.98 -12.42
N GLY A 36 -16.33 4.15 -13.44
CA GLY A 36 -15.21 4.33 -14.38
C GLY A 36 -13.85 4.23 -13.71
N THR A 37 -13.77 3.52 -12.58
CA THR A 37 -12.56 3.37 -11.77
C THR A 37 -11.83 2.06 -12.11
N SER A 38 -10.58 1.94 -11.65
CA SER A 38 -9.76 0.77 -11.94
C SER A 38 -10.11 -0.43 -11.06
N TYR A 39 -10.16 -1.62 -11.66
CA TYR A 39 -10.44 -2.91 -11.00
C TYR A 39 -9.38 -3.37 -9.98
N HIS A 40 -8.44 -2.52 -9.56
CA HIS A 40 -7.32 -2.88 -8.70
C HIS A 40 -7.75 -3.59 -7.42
N LYS A 41 -8.80 -3.10 -6.76
CA LYS A 41 -9.30 -3.72 -5.52
C LYS A 41 -9.74 -5.16 -5.75
N ILE A 42 -10.38 -5.44 -6.89
CA ILE A 42 -10.82 -6.78 -7.26
C ILE A 42 -9.62 -7.67 -7.57
N LEU A 43 -8.65 -7.16 -8.33
CA LEU A 43 -7.42 -7.88 -8.70
C LEU A 43 -6.57 -8.26 -7.48
N ILE A 44 -6.41 -7.34 -6.53
CA ILE A 44 -5.66 -7.57 -5.29
C ILE A 44 -6.40 -8.57 -4.40
N LYS A 45 -7.67 -8.30 -4.10
CA LYS A 45 -8.43 -9.07 -3.09
C LYS A 45 -8.86 -10.45 -3.57
N ASN A 46 -9.17 -10.60 -4.86
CA ASN A 46 -9.71 -11.85 -5.40
C ASN A 46 -8.69 -12.61 -6.24
N PHE A 47 -7.72 -11.94 -6.88
CA PHE A 47 -6.79 -12.63 -7.77
C PHE A 47 -5.37 -12.73 -7.23
N ASN A 48 -5.13 -12.27 -5.99
CA ASN A 48 -3.81 -12.23 -5.34
C ASN A 48 -2.75 -11.58 -6.24
N LEU A 49 -3.15 -10.56 -7.01
CA LEU A 49 -2.25 -9.83 -7.88
C LEU A 49 -1.67 -8.65 -7.09
N TRP A 50 -0.36 -8.60 -7.00
CA TRP A 50 0.36 -7.42 -6.52
C TRP A 50 0.31 -6.34 -7.58
N GLN A 51 -0.01 -5.12 -7.18
CA GLN A 51 0.07 -3.96 -8.04
C GLN A 51 1.46 -3.33 -7.93
N ALA A 52 2.14 -3.16 -9.06
CA ALA A 52 3.32 -2.32 -9.15
C ALA A 52 2.90 -0.89 -9.48
N GLN A 53 3.15 0.03 -8.55
CA GLN A 53 2.96 1.49 -8.61
C GLN A 53 1.55 1.96 -8.99
N ARG A 54 1.07 2.99 -8.29
CA ARG A 54 -0.18 3.66 -8.66
C ARG A 54 0.15 4.98 -9.35
N GLU A 55 -0.65 5.36 -10.35
CA GLU A 55 -0.58 6.71 -10.95
C GLU A 55 -0.89 7.82 -9.92
N ASP A 56 -1.57 7.48 -8.82
CA ASP A 56 -1.90 8.39 -7.71
C ASP A 56 -0.92 8.35 -6.53
N SER A 57 0.26 7.74 -6.70
CA SER A 57 1.25 7.66 -5.63
C SER A 57 1.74 9.07 -5.25
N LEU A 58 1.76 9.37 -3.95
CA LEU A 58 2.30 10.64 -3.43
C LEU A 58 3.81 10.78 -3.71
N LEU A 59 4.51 9.66 -3.80
CA LEU A 59 5.95 9.58 -4.06
C LEU A 59 6.21 8.58 -5.19
N ASP A 60 7.09 8.94 -6.13
CA ASP A 60 7.61 8.01 -7.11
C ASP A 60 8.66 7.09 -6.45
N ILE A 61 8.60 5.79 -6.73
CA ILE A 61 9.55 4.81 -6.18
C ILE A 61 10.97 5.10 -6.67
N SER A 62 11.12 5.54 -7.92
CA SER A 62 12.42 5.88 -8.49
C SER A 62 13.05 7.10 -7.81
N ASP A 63 12.24 8.08 -7.39
CA ASP A 63 12.71 9.22 -6.61
C ASP A 63 13.12 8.78 -5.20
N TRP A 64 12.35 7.87 -4.59
CA TRP A 64 12.67 7.31 -3.28
C TRP A 64 14.02 6.57 -3.28
N GLU A 65 14.26 5.74 -4.29
CA GLU A 65 15.52 4.99 -4.42
C GLU A 65 16.74 5.92 -4.61
N GLN A 66 16.57 7.04 -5.30
CA GLN A 66 17.64 8.02 -5.53
C GLN A 66 18.09 8.77 -4.28
N VAL A 67 17.23 8.85 -3.25
CA VAL A 67 17.53 9.61 -2.02
C VAL A 67 18.01 8.73 -0.86
N ILE A 68 18.15 7.42 -1.08
CA ILE A 68 18.73 6.51 -0.10
C ILE A 68 20.20 6.90 0.10
N THR A 69 20.52 7.42 1.28
CA THR A 69 21.86 7.89 1.62
C THR A 69 22.31 7.26 2.94
N PRO A 70 23.64 7.13 3.15
CA PRO A 70 24.17 6.72 4.45
C PRO A 70 23.75 7.72 5.53
N MET A 71 23.47 7.21 6.73
CA MET A 71 23.10 8.05 7.86
C MET A 71 24.22 9.09 8.14
N PRO A 72 23.92 10.40 8.15
CA PRO A 72 24.88 11.43 8.49
C PRO A 72 25.19 11.43 9.99
N ASN A 73 26.27 12.12 10.40
CA ASN A 73 26.54 12.32 11.83
C ASN A 73 25.54 13.31 12.42
N ILE A 74 24.66 12.80 13.29
CA ILE A 74 23.59 13.55 13.96
C ILE A 74 23.96 14.07 15.36
N ASN A 75 25.17 13.79 15.86
CA ASN A 75 25.57 14.18 17.20
C ASN A 75 25.68 15.71 17.34
N GLY A 76 25.02 16.25 18.37
CA GLY A 76 25.01 17.69 18.65
C GLY A 76 24.22 18.52 17.65
N LYS A 77 23.40 17.89 16.80
CA LYS A 77 22.47 18.56 15.89
C LYS A 77 21.12 18.75 16.55
N ASP A 78 20.44 19.83 16.19
CA ASP A 78 19.05 20.03 16.55
C ASP A 78 18.20 18.91 15.93
N VAL A 79 17.10 18.56 16.58
CA VAL A 79 16.19 17.52 16.12
C VAL A 79 14.74 17.92 16.35
N TYR A 80 13.91 17.69 15.34
CA TYR A 80 12.45 17.73 15.47
C TYR A 80 11.94 16.29 15.56
N ILE A 81 11.15 16.01 16.61
CA ILE A 81 10.58 14.68 16.85
C ILE A 81 9.09 14.75 16.57
N GLY A 82 8.64 13.93 15.63
CA GLY A 82 7.22 13.69 15.36
C GLY A 82 6.77 12.40 16.01
N VAL A 83 5.59 12.41 16.63
CA VAL A 83 4.95 11.20 17.16
C VAL A 83 3.54 11.12 16.60
N ASP A 84 3.22 9.99 15.99
CA ASP A 84 1.89 9.66 15.50
C ASP A 84 1.31 8.52 16.34
N LEU A 85 0.36 8.86 17.21
CA LEU A 85 -0.22 7.93 18.17
C LEU A 85 -1.40 7.19 17.54
N SER A 86 -1.34 5.86 17.59
CA SER A 86 -2.45 5.01 17.18
C SER A 86 -3.55 4.97 18.24
N ARG A 87 -4.79 4.76 17.77
CA ARG A 87 -5.97 4.83 18.63
C ARG A 87 -6.45 3.47 19.14
N LEU A 88 -6.28 2.40 18.35
CA LEU A 88 -6.73 1.04 18.69
C LEU A 88 -5.70 0.01 18.21
N ASP A 89 -5.86 -0.49 16.98
CA ASP A 89 -5.06 -1.62 16.45
C ASP A 89 -4.03 -1.20 15.41
N ASP A 90 -3.93 0.09 15.13
CA ASP A 90 -2.94 0.65 14.21
C ASP A 90 -1.56 0.78 14.88
N LEU A 91 -0.52 0.92 14.06
CA LEU A 91 0.83 1.15 14.54
C LEU A 91 1.02 2.60 14.97
N THR A 92 1.55 2.80 16.17
CA THR A 92 2.11 4.09 16.59
C THR A 92 3.49 4.25 15.97
N SER A 93 3.80 5.45 15.47
CA SER A 93 5.11 5.75 14.89
C SER A 93 5.79 6.93 15.56
N VAL A 94 7.11 6.93 15.52
CA VAL A 94 7.97 8.04 15.92
C VAL A 94 8.96 8.27 14.79
N GLY A 95 9.18 9.54 14.42
CA GLY A 95 10.10 9.93 13.36
C GLY A 95 10.98 11.09 13.79
N PHE A 96 12.23 11.10 13.31
CA PHE A 96 13.21 12.12 13.63
C PHE A 96 13.59 12.91 12.37
N ILE A 97 13.64 14.23 12.51
CA ILE A 97 14.06 15.14 11.43
C ILE A 97 15.23 15.96 11.93
N PHE A 98 16.38 15.79 11.28
CA PHE A 98 17.57 16.59 11.52
C PHE A 98 17.65 17.67 10.43
N PRO A 99 17.44 18.96 10.75
CA PRO A 99 17.58 20.04 9.78
C PRO A 99 19.04 20.17 9.35
N ASN A 100 19.25 20.33 8.05
CA ASN A 100 20.56 20.62 7.48
C ASN A 100 20.55 22.05 6.94
N ASP A 101 21.70 22.73 6.99
CA ASP A 101 21.82 24.16 6.63
C ASP A 101 21.44 24.45 5.16
N ASP A 102 21.50 23.43 4.29
CA ASP A 102 21.23 23.52 2.85
C ASP A 102 19.77 23.25 2.44
N LYS A 103 18.78 23.43 3.33
CA LYS A 103 17.34 23.17 3.07
C LYS A 103 16.99 21.73 2.65
N LYS A 104 17.88 20.77 2.86
CA LYS A 104 17.61 19.34 2.67
C LYS A 104 17.52 18.66 4.02
N SER A 105 16.32 18.24 4.41
CA SER A 105 16.09 17.51 5.66
C SER A 105 16.41 16.03 5.49
N VAL A 106 17.09 15.44 6.48
CA VAL A 106 17.29 13.98 6.55
C VAL A 106 16.27 13.41 7.53
N PHE A 107 15.51 12.43 7.07
CA PHE A 107 14.53 11.68 7.86
C PHE A 107 15.18 10.40 8.36
N THR A 108 14.94 10.06 9.62
CA THR A 108 15.37 8.78 10.23
C THR A 108 14.25 8.20 11.07
#